data_AF-A0A5T1V1B0-F1
#
_entry.id   AF-A0A5T1V1B0-F1
#
_cell.length_a   1.000
_cell.length_b   1.000
_cell.length_c   1.000
_cell.angle_alpha   90.00
_cell.angle_beta   90.00
_cell.angle_gamma   90.00
#
_symmetry.space_group_name_H-M   'P 1'
#
loop_
_entity.id
_entity.type
_entity.pdbx_description
1 polymer ?
#
loop_
_entity_poly.entity_id
_entity_poly.type
_entity_poly.pdbx_seq_one_letter_code
_entity_poly.pdbx_strand_id
1 'polypeptide(L)'
;MKIYLRKIDKQCIIKQISIKKYILRDFFNNAQDQEIVSMVGALSNQNGNVKILTATDPRLGGEIKNIINAEVDKIIQTDPSYQLSIDDILLFAYIESKKYILEIITKKDARYQVLLDLINNPQFKTRNGWDNLHLLTYSDSEESNFINDASSNSVEINENLREKGGENIILYGVPGSGKSHTIRIKYPQNEYIFEKLVFHPDYSYSDFVGQIMPIVKDEIVSYEFIPGPFTNILKKAYNNPSRKYVLVIDEINRGNAPAIFGEVFQLLDRDKDGNSNYAINN
;
A
#
# COMPACT_ATOMS: atom_id res chain seq x y z
N MET A 1 -10.79 -2.32 0.92
CA MET A 1 -11.41 -0.96 0.84
C MET A 1 -10.35 0.16 0.81
N LYS A 2 -10.36 1.04 -0.21
CA LYS A 2 -9.40 2.17 -0.31
C LYS A 2 -9.88 3.35 0.55
N ILE A 3 -8.98 3.96 1.32
CA ILE A 3 -9.27 5.10 2.20
C ILE A 3 -8.27 6.21 1.92
N TYR A 4 -8.77 7.41 1.65
CA TYR A 4 -7.97 8.63 1.52
C TYR A 4 -8.27 9.54 2.71
N LEU A 5 -7.24 9.87 3.50
CA LEU A 5 -7.31 10.83 4.59
C LEU A 5 -6.73 12.16 4.14
N ARG A 6 -7.49 13.23 4.37
CA ARG A 6 -7.09 14.61 4.10
C ARG A 6 -7.25 15.44 5.37
N LYS A 7 -6.13 15.88 5.93
CA LYS A 7 -6.15 16.85 7.03
C LYS A 7 -6.60 18.22 6.53
N ILE A 8 -7.55 18.84 7.24
CA ILE A 8 -8.09 20.15 6.88
C ILE A 8 -7.06 21.24 7.16
N ASP A 9 -6.77 22.02 6.13
CA ASP A 9 -5.99 23.25 6.22
C ASP A 9 -6.89 24.49 5.95
N LYS A 10 -6.32 25.68 6.08
CA LYS A 10 -7.03 26.95 5.80
C LYS A 10 -7.63 26.99 4.38
N GLN A 11 -6.99 26.35 3.40
CA GLN A 11 -7.45 26.36 2.01
C GLN A 11 -8.70 25.49 1.84
N CYS A 12 -8.76 24.35 2.52
CA CYS A 12 -9.92 23.46 2.48
C CYS A 12 -11.20 24.12 2.99
N ILE A 13 -11.10 25.12 3.87
CA ILE A 13 -12.26 25.86 4.39
C ILE A 13 -12.71 26.92 3.37
N ILE A 14 -11.79 27.72 2.86
CA ILE A 14 -12.09 28.93 2.08
C ILE A 14 -12.24 28.65 0.58
N LYS A 15 -11.61 27.59 0.07
CA LYS A 15 -11.51 27.26 -1.36
C LYS A 15 -11.93 25.81 -1.63
N GLN A 16 -11.80 25.39 -2.89
CA GLN A 16 -11.89 23.99 -3.32
C GLN A 16 -10.78 23.15 -2.67
N ILE A 17 -11.03 21.85 -2.50
CA ILE A 17 -10.12 20.94 -1.78
C ILE A 17 -9.07 20.44 -2.76
N SER A 18 -7.81 20.83 -2.57
CA SER A 18 -6.69 20.34 -3.37
C SER A 18 -6.32 18.90 -3.00
N ILE A 19 -5.93 18.12 -4.01
CA ILE A 19 -5.44 16.75 -3.88
C ILE A 19 -4.13 16.59 -4.66
N LYS A 20 -3.30 15.62 -4.27
CA LYS A 20 -2.05 15.34 -4.99
C LYS A 20 -2.31 14.50 -6.23
N LYS A 21 -1.37 14.56 -7.20
CA LYS A 21 -1.42 13.76 -8.43
C LYS A 21 -1.51 12.24 -8.15
N TYR A 22 -0.85 11.74 -7.11
CA TYR A 22 -0.93 10.33 -6.76
C TYR A 22 -2.31 9.96 -6.18
N ILE A 23 -2.99 10.86 -5.44
CA ILE A 23 -4.37 10.65 -4.99
C ILE A 23 -5.32 10.61 -6.19
N LEU A 24 -5.14 11.53 -7.14
CA LEU A 24 -5.91 11.52 -8.39
C LEU A 24 -5.74 10.18 -9.13
N ARG A 25 -4.49 9.72 -9.28
CA ARG A 25 -4.16 8.46 -9.96
C ARG A 25 -4.69 7.22 -9.24
N ASP A 26 -4.41 7.09 -7.95
CA ASP A 26 -4.54 5.83 -7.20
C ASP A 26 -5.89 5.68 -6.47
N PHE A 27 -6.51 6.80 -6.07
CA PHE A 27 -7.80 6.82 -5.37
C PHE A 27 -8.96 7.20 -6.31
N PHE A 28 -8.79 8.22 -7.16
CA PHE A 28 -9.80 8.64 -8.14
C PHE A 28 -9.59 8.03 -9.54
N ASN A 29 -8.82 6.94 -9.65
CA ASN A 29 -8.59 6.18 -10.88
C ASN A 29 -8.17 7.04 -12.10
N ASN A 30 -7.33 8.06 -11.86
CA ASN A 30 -6.84 8.99 -12.87
C ASN A 30 -7.96 9.68 -13.68
N ALA A 31 -9.04 10.06 -12.98
CA ALA A 31 -10.17 10.78 -13.55
C ALA A 31 -9.75 12.01 -14.36
N GLN A 32 -10.44 12.22 -15.49
CA GLN A 32 -10.22 13.32 -16.42
C GLN A 32 -10.75 14.64 -15.86
N ASP A 33 -10.33 15.77 -16.46
CA ASP A 33 -10.86 17.07 -16.09
C ASP A 33 -12.38 17.13 -16.28
N GLN A 34 -13.08 17.77 -15.34
CA GLN A 34 -14.54 17.86 -15.26
C GLN A 34 -15.27 16.53 -15.04
N GLU A 35 -14.57 15.42 -14.83
CA GLU A 35 -15.20 14.14 -14.55
C GLU A 35 -15.99 14.18 -13.23
N ILE A 36 -17.19 13.60 -13.23
CA ILE A 36 -18.09 13.61 -12.08
C ILE A 36 -18.00 12.27 -11.35
N VAL A 37 -17.87 12.34 -10.02
CA VAL A 37 -18.00 11.22 -9.11
C VAL A 37 -19.14 11.50 -8.12
N SER A 38 -19.88 10.47 -7.74
CA SER A 38 -20.90 10.54 -6.70
C SER A 38 -20.24 10.36 -5.34
N MET A 39 -20.64 11.19 -4.38
CA MET A 39 -20.13 11.11 -3.01
C MET A 39 -21.28 11.28 -2.03
N VAL A 40 -21.27 10.47 -0.97
CA VAL A 40 -22.32 10.44 0.06
C VAL A 40 -21.70 10.74 1.42
N GLY A 41 -22.31 11.65 2.18
CA GLY A 41 -21.92 11.91 3.56
C GLY A 41 -22.32 10.75 4.48
N ALA A 42 -21.40 10.28 5.32
CA ALA A 42 -21.60 9.11 6.18
C ALA A 42 -22.71 9.31 7.22
N LEU A 43 -22.79 10.49 7.83
CA LEU A 43 -23.78 10.80 8.88
C LEU A 43 -25.07 11.40 8.32
N SER A 44 -24.95 12.20 7.26
CA SER A 44 -26.04 12.95 6.65
C SER A 44 -26.80 12.15 5.60
N ASN A 45 -26.19 11.12 5.01
CA ASN A 45 -26.65 10.45 3.80
C ASN A 45 -26.86 11.42 2.61
N GLN A 46 -26.29 12.63 2.68
CA GLN A 46 -26.39 13.60 1.60
C GLN A 46 -25.54 13.13 0.43
N ASN A 47 -26.19 12.84 -0.70
CA ASN A 47 -25.50 12.53 -1.95
C ASN A 47 -25.25 13.82 -2.74
N GLY A 48 -24.11 13.89 -3.42
CA GLY A 48 -23.77 14.98 -4.32
C GLY A 48 -22.78 14.58 -5.40
N ASN A 49 -22.82 15.30 -6.51
CA ASN A 49 -21.95 15.16 -7.66
C ASN A 49 -20.69 16.02 -7.48
N VAL A 50 -19.58 15.37 -7.16
CA VAL A 50 -18.26 15.99 -6.99
C VAL A 50 -17.54 16.00 -8.33
N LYS A 51 -17.02 17.16 -8.73
CA LYS A 51 -16.25 17.32 -9.97
C LYS A 51 -14.76 17.22 -9.70
N ILE A 52 -14.04 16.44 -10.50
CA ILE A 52 -12.58 16.39 -10.51
C ILE A 52 -12.07 17.51 -11.44
N LEU A 53 -11.30 18.44 -10.90
CA LEU A 53 -10.75 19.58 -11.63
C LEU A 53 -9.24 19.42 -11.73
N THR A 54 -8.70 19.26 -12.93
CA THR A 54 -7.27 19.00 -13.19
C THR A 54 -6.61 20.06 -14.07
N ALA A 55 -7.32 21.13 -14.43
CA ALA A 55 -6.80 22.23 -15.26
C ALA A 55 -5.54 22.93 -14.69
N THR A 56 -5.34 22.89 -13.37
CA THR A 56 -4.11 23.36 -12.69
C THR A 56 -3.57 22.26 -11.79
N ASP A 57 -3.76 22.38 -10.48
CA ASP A 57 -3.54 21.30 -9.53
C ASP A 57 -4.84 20.50 -9.38
N PRO A 58 -4.77 19.17 -9.23
CA PRO A 58 -5.96 18.36 -8.99
C PRO A 58 -6.75 18.86 -7.77
N ARG A 59 -8.05 19.09 -7.94
CA ARG A 59 -8.96 19.61 -6.92
C ARG A 59 -10.32 18.91 -6.98
N LEU A 60 -10.99 18.85 -5.84
CA LEU A 60 -12.39 18.47 -5.72
C LEU A 60 -13.26 19.73 -5.74
N GLY A 61 -14.18 19.79 -6.70
CA GLY A 61 -15.18 20.84 -6.86
C GLY A 61 -16.59 20.26 -6.93
N GLY A 62 -17.53 20.99 -7.51
CA GLY A 62 -18.95 20.59 -7.54
C GLY A 62 -19.56 20.63 -6.14
N GLU A 63 -20.31 19.60 -5.78
CA GLU A 63 -21.12 19.57 -4.56
C GLU A 63 -20.37 19.12 -3.29
N ILE A 64 -19.04 18.94 -3.36
CA ILE A 64 -18.23 18.47 -2.22
C ILE A 64 -18.45 19.30 -0.94
N LYS A 65 -18.60 20.62 -1.08
CA LYS A 65 -18.85 21.53 0.05
C LYS A 65 -20.23 21.36 0.65
N ASN A 66 -21.24 21.07 -0.17
CA ASN A 66 -22.60 20.84 0.30
C ASN A 66 -22.66 19.56 1.14
N ILE A 67 -21.94 18.52 0.72
CA ILE A 67 -21.82 17.26 1.48
C ILE A 67 -21.11 17.52 2.82
N ILE A 68 -19.98 18.24 2.82
CA ILE A 68 -19.26 18.59 4.06
C ILE A 68 -20.17 19.38 5.01
N ASN A 69 -20.89 20.37 4.52
CA ASN A 69 -21.79 21.16 5.36
C ASN A 69 -22.91 20.30 5.94
N ALA A 70 -23.49 19.38 5.15
CA ALA A 70 -24.50 18.46 5.64
C ALA A 70 -23.98 17.49 6.72
N GLU A 71 -22.73 17.01 6.60
CA GLU A 71 -22.06 16.24 7.66
C GLU A 71 -21.88 17.08 8.94
N VAL A 72 -21.41 18.32 8.79
CA VAL A 72 -21.23 19.25 9.92
C VAL A 72 -22.57 19.50 10.63
N ASP A 73 -23.66 19.73 9.90
CA ASP A 73 -24.99 19.94 10.47
C ASP A 73 -25.44 18.73 11.32
N LYS A 74 -25.09 17.50 10.92
CA LYS A 74 -25.36 16.29 11.70
C LYS A 74 -24.47 16.18 12.94
N ILE A 75 -23.20 16.55 12.84
CA ILE A 75 -22.30 16.57 13.99
C ILE A 75 -22.79 17.59 15.03
N ILE A 76 -23.20 18.79 14.60
CA ILE A 76 -23.73 19.85 15.48
C ILE A 76 -24.98 19.40 16.25
N GLN A 77 -25.82 18.53 15.68
CA GLN A 77 -26.97 17.97 16.40
C GLN A 77 -26.55 17.13 17.62
N THR A 78 -25.36 16.52 17.58
CA THR A 78 -24.80 15.72 18.68
C THR A 78 -23.82 16.49 19.56
N ASP A 79 -23.07 17.44 19.00
CA ASP A 79 -22.15 18.35 19.68
C ASP A 79 -22.41 19.79 19.22
N PRO A 80 -23.31 20.52 19.89
CA PRO A 80 -23.71 21.88 19.50
C PRO A 80 -22.55 22.90 19.48
N SER A 81 -21.43 22.58 20.13
CA SER A 81 -20.24 23.44 20.17
C SER A 81 -19.30 23.23 18.98
N TYR A 82 -19.57 22.22 18.14
CA TYR A 82 -18.67 21.86 17.06
C TYR A 82 -18.66 22.90 15.95
N GLN A 83 -17.45 23.20 15.46
CA GLN A 83 -17.22 23.93 14.24
C GLN A 83 -16.09 23.24 13.48
N LEU A 84 -16.29 23.06 12.17
CA LEU A 84 -15.24 22.52 11.29
C LEU A 84 -13.98 23.37 11.41
N SER A 85 -12.88 22.75 11.85
CA SER A 85 -11.66 23.46 12.21
C SER A 85 -10.42 22.89 11.50
N ILE A 86 -9.34 23.66 11.50
CA ILE A 86 -8.03 23.20 11.01
C ILE A 86 -7.61 21.97 11.82
N ASP A 87 -6.97 21.02 11.15
CA ASP A 87 -6.53 19.71 11.65
C ASP A 87 -7.61 18.64 11.86
N ASP A 88 -8.91 18.96 11.73
CA ASP A 88 -9.92 17.91 11.52
C ASP A 88 -9.56 17.08 10.27
N ILE A 89 -9.98 15.82 10.22
CA ILE A 89 -9.61 14.92 9.12
C ILE A 89 -10.86 14.61 8.30
N LEU A 90 -10.77 14.84 6.98
CA LEU A 90 -11.73 14.32 6.01
C LEU A 90 -11.30 12.90 5.64
N LEU A 91 -12.16 11.93 5.93
CA LEU A 91 -11.98 10.53 5.56
C LEU A 91 -12.85 10.24 4.34
N PHE A 92 -12.19 9.91 3.23
CA PHE A 92 -12.84 9.48 2.00
C PHE A 92 -12.70 7.96 1.89
N ALA A 93 -13.80 7.23 1.79
CA ALA A 93 -13.78 5.80 1.52
C ALA A 93 -14.28 5.54 0.09
N TYR A 94 -13.54 4.74 -0.66
CA TYR A 94 -14.01 4.23 -1.95
C TYR A 94 -15.04 3.13 -1.69
N ILE A 95 -16.21 3.23 -2.33
CA ILE A 95 -17.22 2.15 -2.33
C ILE A 95 -17.05 1.32 -3.60
N GLU A 96 -17.32 1.94 -4.76
CA GLU A 96 -17.34 1.30 -6.06
C GLU A 96 -17.12 2.35 -7.16
N SER A 97 -17.14 1.96 -8.43
CA SER A 97 -16.82 2.83 -9.57
C SER A 97 -17.47 4.21 -9.47
N LYS A 98 -16.64 5.24 -9.28
CA LYS A 98 -17.03 6.65 -9.12
C LYS A 98 -17.97 6.96 -7.95
N LYS A 99 -18.05 6.09 -6.94
CA LYS A 99 -18.85 6.29 -5.72
C LYS A 99 -17.99 6.26 -4.47
N TYR A 100 -18.16 7.26 -3.61
CA TYR A 100 -17.34 7.47 -2.43
C TYR A 100 -18.19 7.84 -1.21
N ILE A 101 -17.70 7.52 -0.02
CA ILE A 101 -18.22 8.05 1.25
C ILE A 101 -17.29 9.14 1.75
N LEU A 102 -17.86 10.17 2.34
CA LEU A 102 -17.14 11.20 3.09
C LEU A 102 -17.59 11.18 4.55
N GLU A 103 -16.62 11.08 5.45
CA GLU A 103 -16.80 11.22 6.90
C GLU A 103 -15.86 12.30 7.44
N ILE A 104 -16.30 13.04 8.46
CA ILE A 104 -15.47 14.02 9.17
C ILE A 104 -15.06 13.44 10.53
N ILE A 105 -13.75 13.27 10.72
CA ILE A 105 -13.17 12.85 11.99
C ILE A 105 -12.78 14.10 12.78
N THR A 106 -13.54 14.39 13.83
CA THR A 106 -13.30 15.53 14.72
C THR A 106 -12.17 15.24 15.71
N LYS A 107 -11.58 16.27 16.32
CA LYS A 107 -10.56 16.13 17.38
C LYS A 107 -11.04 15.37 18.62
N LYS A 108 -12.36 15.26 18.83
CA LYS A 108 -12.97 14.52 19.94
C LYS A 108 -13.21 13.04 19.60
N ASP A 109 -13.07 12.64 18.33
CA ASP A 109 -13.26 11.25 17.89
C ASP A 109 -12.14 10.36 18.46
N ALA A 110 -12.50 9.16 18.93
CA ALA A 110 -11.55 8.21 19.51
C ALA A 110 -10.46 7.77 18.50
N ARG A 111 -10.76 7.77 17.21
CA ARG A 111 -9.83 7.41 16.11
C ARG A 111 -8.86 8.53 15.78
N TYR A 112 -9.12 9.77 16.20
CA TYR A 112 -8.43 10.96 15.72
C TYR A 112 -6.91 10.90 15.90
N GLN A 113 -6.42 10.57 17.10
CA GLN A 113 -4.97 10.56 17.38
C GLN A 113 -4.24 9.51 16.54
N VAL A 114 -4.80 8.31 16.42
CA VAL A 114 -4.22 7.24 15.60
C VAL A 114 -4.14 7.66 14.13
N LEU A 115 -5.21 8.22 13.59
CA LEU A 115 -5.24 8.69 12.20
C LEU A 115 -4.28 9.87 11.97
N LEU A 116 -4.17 10.78 12.93
CA LEU A 116 -3.24 11.90 12.88
C LEU A 116 -1.78 11.42 12.89
N ASP A 117 -1.43 10.46 13.74
CA ASP A 117 -0.09 9.88 13.82
C ASP A 117 0.28 9.16 12.52
N LEU A 118 -0.67 8.44 11.91
CA LEU A 118 -0.48 7.81 10.61
C LEU A 118 -0.21 8.84 9.50
N ILE A 119 -0.96 9.94 9.46
CA ILE A 119 -0.76 11.02 8.49
C ILE A 119 0.61 11.68 8.68
N ASN A 120 1.06 11.84 9.92
CA ASN A 120 2.34 12.49 10.25
C ASN A 120 3.55 11.54 10.18
N ASN A 121 3.34 10.24 9.95
CA ASN A 121 4.41 9.26 10.06
C ASN A 121 5.50 9.50 8.99
N PRO A 122 6.76 9.72 9.42
CA PRO A 122 7.84 10.09 8.52
C PRO A 122 8.23 9.00 7.52
N GLN A 123 7.84 7.74 7.74
CA GLN A 123 8.09 6.65 6.80
C GLN A 123 7.22 6.74 5.54
N PHE A 124 6.09 7.45 5.60
CA PHE A 124 5.22 7.70 4.44
C PHE A 124 5.56 9.01 3.70
N LYS A 125 6.74 9.62 3.98
CA LYS A 125 7.21 10.85 3.34
C LYS A 125 7.52 10.63 1.85
N THR A 126 6.75 11.29 0.99
CA THR A 126 7.06 11.34 -0.45
C THR A 126 8.36 12.12 -0.71
N ARG A 127 9.06 11.75 -1.78
CA ARG A 127 10.42 12.19 -2.16
C ARG A 127 10.58 13.71 -2.42
N ASN A 128 9.51 14.51 -2.34
CA ASN A 128 9.48 15.93 -2.72
C ASN A 128 8.78 16.87 -1.71
N GLY A 129 8.85 16.63 -0.40
CA GLY A 129 8.52 17.67 0.59
C GLY A 129 7.69 17.21 1.79
N TRP A 130 7.65 18.06 2.81
CA TRP A 130 6.96 17.87 4.08
C TRP A 130 5.45 17.97 3.84
N ASP A 131 4.74 16.87 3.63
CA ASP A 131 3.29 16.92 3.40
C ASP A 131 2.51 16.07 4.39
N ASN A 132 2.26 16.65 5.55
CA ASN A 132 1.49 16.08 6.67
C ASN A 132 -0.02 16.25 6.47
N LEU A 133 -0.50 16.37 5.22
CA LEU A 133 -1.90 16.65 4.93
C LEU A 133 -2.63 15.52 4.21
N HIS A 134 -1.91 14.55 3.63
CA HIS A 134 -2.50 13.50 2.80
C HIS A 134 -1.97 12.12 3.22
N LEU A 135 -2.87 11.15 3.36
CA LEU A 135 -2.52 9.74 3.47
C LEU A 135 -3.48 8.92 2.62
N LEU A 136 -2.96 8.05 1.76
CA LEU A 136 -3.75 7.04 1.05
C LEU A 136 -3.42 5.69 1.65
N THR A 137 -4.43 5.01 2.18
CA THR A 137 -4.31 3.71 2.82
C THR A 137 -5.35 2.75 2.25
N TYR A 138 -5.12 1.45 2.47
CA TYR A 138 -5.93 0.37 1.96
C TYR A 138 -6.26 -0.51 3.17
N SER A 139 -7.54 -0.83 3.36
CA SER A 139 -8.01 -1.76 4.39
C SER A 139 -8.23 -3.13 3.76
N ASP A 140 -7.59 -4.14 4.34
CA ASP A 140 -7.58 -5.53 3.88
C ASP A 140 -8.86 -6.29 4.29
N SER A 141 -10.04 -5.75 3.93
CA SER A 141 -11.32 -6.48 3.98
C SER A 141 -11.85 -6.87 2.59
N GLU A 142 -11.09 -6.54 1.56
CA GLU A 142 -11.10 -7.24 0.28
C GLU A 142 -9.63 -7.41 -0.12
N GLU A 143 -8.95 -8.44 0.39
CA GLU A 143 -7.84 -9.06 -0.35
C GLU A 143 -8.42 -9.96 -1.46
N SER A 144 -9.27 -9.33 -2.28
CA SER A 144 -9.36 -9.60 -3.70
C SER A 144 -9.05 -8.25 -4.35
N ASN A 145 -7.80 -8.10 -4.80
CA ASN A 145 -7.24 -6.95 -5.51
C ASN A 145 -6.59 -5.85 -4.64
N PHE A 146 -5.24 -5.87 -4.69
CA PHE A 146 -4.26 -4.81 -4.39
C PHE A 146 -3.86 -4.59 -2.92
N ILE A 147 -2.67 -4.99 -2.48
CA ILE A 147 -1.38 -5.03 -3.21
C ILE A 147 -1.04 -6.48 -3.61
N ASN A 148 -1.19 -6.93 -4.85
CA ASN A 148 -1.31 -6.25 -6.13
C ASN A 148 -2.42 -6.95 -6.96
N ASP A 149 -3.08 -6.17 -7.80
CA ASP A 149 -3.21 -6.41 -9.23
C ASP A 149 -3.38 -7.87 -9.65
N ALA A 150 -4.55 -8.12 -10.27
CA ALA A 150 -4.97 -9.33 -10.95
C ALA A 150 -5.61 -10.41 -10.06
N SER A 151 -6.87 -10.79 -10.21
CA SER A 151 -7.63 -10.69 -11.45
C SER A 151 -9.04 -11.31 -11.32
N SER A 152 -10.11 -10.51 -11.40
CA SER A 152 -11.40 -10.85 -12.09
C SER A 152 -12.40 -9.69 -11.95
N ASN A 153 -12.59 -8.76 -12.90
CA ASN A 153 -12.01 -8.70 -14.24
C ASN A 153 -10.53 -8.90 -14.17
N SER A 154 -10.05 -9.91 -14.88
CA SER A 154 -8.68 -10.27 -14.82
C SER A 154 -7.88 -9.06 -15.24
N VAL A 155 -7.19 -8.37 -14.32
CA VAL A 155 -6.03 -7.60 -14.75
C VAL A 155 -5.12 -8.70 -15.23
N GLU A 156 -5.16 -9.03 -16.51
CA GLU A 156 -4.18 -9.97 -17.02
C GLU A 156 -2.83 -9.33 -16.71
N ILE A 157 -2.09 -9.96 -15.80
CA ILE A 157 -0.66 -9.67 -15.67
C ILE A 157 -0.17 -9.88 -17.09
N ASN A 158 0.21 -8.78 -17.75
CA ASN A 158 0.67 -8.88 -19.12
C ASN A 158 2.04 -9.54 -19.07
N GLU A 159 2.03 -10.87 -19.15
CA GLU A 159 3.21 -11.72 -19.07
C GLU A 159 4.24 -11.35 -20.16
N ASN A 160 3.82 -10.68 -21.24
CA ASN A 160 4.73 -10.15 -22.25
C ASN A 160 5.65 -9.04 -21.73
N LEU A 161 5.30 -8.39 -20.62
CA LEU A 161 6.13 -7.38 -19.95
C LEU A 161 7.09 -8.00 -18.92
N ARG A 162 7.05 -9.32 -18.70
CA ARG A 162 7.88 -9.96 -17.68
C ARG A 162 9.34 -9.97 -18.11
N GLU A 163 10.18 -9.35 -17.29
CA GLU A 163 11.63 -9.45 -17.41
C GLU A 163 12.05 -10.92 -17.32
N LYS A 164 12.77 -11.40 -18.33
CA LYS A 164 13.28 -12.77 -18.39
C LYS A 164 14.60 -12.92 -17.66
N GLY A 165 14.90 -14.16 -17.26
CA GLY A 165 16.12 -14.53 -16.57
C GLY A 165 15.97 -14.47 -15.05
N GLY A 166 17.10 -14.56 -14.37
CA GLY A 166 17.17 -14.67 -12.93
C GLY A 166 18.38 -15.51 -12.55
N GLU A 167 19.15 -15.03 -11.58
CA GLU A 167 20.36 -15.69 -11.13
C GLU A 167 20.36 -15.82 -9.62
N ASN A 168 20.83 -16.96 -9.12
CA ASN A 168 21.12 -17.17 -7.71
C ASN A 168 22.64 -17.12 -7.55
N ILE A 169 23.15 -16.10 -6.85
CA ILE A 169 24.59 -15.90 -6.68
C ILE A 169 24.94 -15.97 -5.21
N ILE A 170 25.92 -16.82 -4.90
CA ILE A 170 26.60 -16.83 -3.61
C ILE A 170 27.89 -16.03 -3.73
N LEU A 171 27.95 -14.89 -3.04
CA LEU A 171 29.19 -14.15 -2.85
C LEU A 171 29.90 -14.68 -1.60
N TYR A 172 30.99 -15.42 -1.79
CA TYR A 172 31.80 -15.96 -0.68
C TYR A 172 33.15 -15.26 -0.59
N GLY A 173 33.77 -15.31 0.59
CA GLY A 173 35.07 -14.71 0.86
C GLY A 173 35.20 -14.20 2.30
N VAL A 174 36.41 -13.78 2.67
CA VAL A 174 36.73 -13.31 4.04
C VAL A 174 35.90 -12.08 4.44
N PRO A 175 35.67 -11.84 5.74
CA PRO A 175 35.07 -10.60 6.22
C PRO A 175 35.83 -9.37 5.70
N GLY A 176 35.11 -8.29 5.35
CA GLY A 176 35.73 -7.08 4.82
C GLY A 176 36.15 -7.14 3.34
N SER A 177 35.97 -8.26 2.64
CA SER A 177 36.31 -8.40 1.20
C SER A 177 35.39 -7.65 0.23
N GLY A 178 34.54 -6.74 0.72
CA GLY A 178 33.68 -5.90 -0.12
C GLY A 178 32.42 -6.58 -0.69
N LYS A 179 32.01 -7.78 -0.24
CA LYS A 179 30.81 -8.49 -0.74
C LYS A 179 29.56 -7.60 -0.81
N SER A 180 29.23 -6.92 0.28
CA SER A 180 28.08 -6.01 0.35
C SER A 180 28.25 -4.77 -0.51
N HIS A 181 29.49 -4.37 -0.81
CA HIS A 181 29.79 -3.27 -1.72
C HIS A 181 29.59 -3.70 -3.18
N THR A 182 30.01 -4.92 -3.54
CA THR A 182 29.78 -5.51 -4.87
C THR A 182 28.29 -5.56 -5.21
N ILE A 183 27.43 -5.92 -4.25
CA ILE A 183 25.97 -5.94 -4.45
C ILE A 183 25.45 -4.56 -4.85
N ARG A 184 25.88 -3.49 -4.16
CA ARG A 184 25.42 -2.11 -4.43
C ARG A 184 25.86 -1.58 -5.80
N ILE A 185 27.02 -2.01 -6.28
CA ILE A 185 27.54 -1.61 -7.58
C ILE A 185 26.86 -2.40 -8.69
N LYS A 186 26.79 -3.72 -8.57
CA LYS A 186 26.23 -4.60 -9.61
C LYS A 186 24.71 -4.45 -9.75
N TYR A 187 24.03 -4.12 -8.66
CA TYR A 187 22.57 -3.97 -8.60
C TYR A 187 22.22 -2.59 -8.02
N PRO A 188 22.07 -1.54 -8.84
CA PRO A 188 21.78 -0.20 -8.35
C PRO A 188 20.29 0.00 -8.02
N GLN A 189 20.00 0.75 -6.96
CA GLN A 189 18.64 0.93 -6.37
C GLN A 189 17.62 1.63 -7.28
N ASN A 190 18.08 2.29 -8.35
CA ASN A 190 17.20 2.90 -9.35
C ASN A 190 16.63 1.89 -10.35
N GLU A 191 17.28 0.73 -10.51
CA GLU A 191 16.86 -0.34 -11.42
C GLU A 191 16.29 -1.56 -10.67
N TYR A 192 16.82 -1.86 -9.48
CA TYR A 192 16.46 -3.02 -8.68
C TYR A 192 15.75 -2.62 -7.39
N ILE A 193 14.72 -3.38 -7.03
CA ILE A 193 14.04 -3.29 -5.73
C ILE A 193 14.65 -4.32 -4.78
N PHE A 194 15.02 -3.90 -3.58
CA PHE A 194 15.76 -4.71 -2.62
C PHE A 194 14.91 -5.14 -1.43
N GLU A 195 15.11 -6.38 -1.02
CA GLU A 195 14.79 -6.85 0.32
C GLU A 195 16.05 -7.50 0.90
N LYS A 196 16.40 -7.18 2.14
CA LYS A 196 17.59 -7.72 2.81
C LYS A 196 17.19 -8.41 4.10
N LEU A 197 17.70 -9.61 4.30
CA LEU A 197 17.57 -10.36 5.56
C LEU A 197 18.90 -11.03 5.93
N VAL A 198 18.96 -11.57 7.14
CA VAL A 198 20.13 -12.25 7.69
C VAL A 198 19.67 -13.59 8.23
N PHE A 199 20.33 -14.68 7.85
CA PHE A 199 20.08 -15.97 8.48
C PHE A 199 20.79 -16.07 9.83
N HIS A 200 20.05 -16.54 10.82
CA HIS A 200 20.57 -16.94 12.12
C HIS A 200 20.34 -18.45 12.33
N PRO A 201 21.04 -19.10 13.29
CA PRO A 201 20.92 -20.54 13.51
C PRO A 201 19.48 -21.03 13.72
N ASP A 202 18.67 -20.23 14.41
CA ASP A 202 17.27 -20.56 14.70
C ASP A 202 16.28 -20.10 13.61
N TYR A 203 16.77 -19.60 12.47
CA TYR A 203 15.91 -19.12 11.39
C TYR A 203 15.24 -20.31 10.73
N SER A 204 13.92 -20.26 10.54
CA SER A 204 13.12 -21.40 10.09
C SER A 204 12.42 -21.14 8.76
N TYR A 205 11.83 -22.21 8.20
CA TYR A 205 10.95 -22.10 7.04
C TYR A 205 9.78 -21.14 7.30
N SER A 206 9.20 -21.19 8.50
CA SER A 206 8.11 -20.32 8.92
C SER A 206 8.50 -18.84 8.92
N ASP A 207 9.74 -18.53 9.27
CA ASP A 207 10.25 -17.15 9.23
C ASP A 207 10.54 -16.68 7.80
N PHE A 208 11.02 -17.58 6.94
CA PHE A 208 11.42 -17.26 5.57
C PHE A 208 10.23 -17.17 4.60
N VAL A 209 9.40 -18.21 4.59
CA VAL A 209 8.25 -18.36 3.69
C VAL A 209 6.97 -17.84 4.34
N GLY A 210 6.76 -18.10 5.63
CA GLY A 210 5.59 -17.65 6.37
C GLY A 210 4.91 -18.78 7.13
N GLN A 211 3.93 -18.42 7.95
CA GLN A 211 3.25 -19.35 8.85
C GLN A 211 1.81 -18.93 9.13
N ILE A 212 0.97 -19.89 9.45
CA ILE A 212 -0.41 -19.64 9.88
C ILE A 212 -0.37 -19.29 11.37
N MET A 213 -0.92 -18.13 11.73
CA MET A 213 -0.97 -17.62 13.08
C MET A 213 -2.41 -17.29 13.50
N PRO A 214 -2.78 -17.52 14.77
CA PRO A 214 -4.06 -17.09 15.29
C PRO A 214 -4.07 -15.57 15.47
N ILE A 215 -5.15 -14.93 15.03
CA ILE A 215 -5.41 -13.50 15.19
C ILE A 215 -6.76 -13.35 15.90
N VAL A 216 -6.81 -12.47 16.90
CA VAL A 216 -8.05 -12.17 17.62
C VAL A 216 -8.66 -10.89 17.05
N LYS A 217 -9.84 -10.99 16.46
CA LYS A 217 -10.66 -9.85 16.01
C LYS A 217 -12.05 -10.01 16.63
N ASP A 218 -12.52 -8.99 17.35
CA ASP A 218 -13.85 -8.97 17.98
C ASP A 218 -14.16 -10.22 18.83
N GLU A 219 -13.20 -10.64 19.66
CA GLU A 219 -13.28 -11.85 20.51
C GLU A 219 -13.35 -13.19 19.75
N ILE A 220 -13.23 -13.18 18.42
CA ILE A 220 -13.17 -14.38 17.57
C ILE A 220 -11.71 -14.64 17.18
N VAL A 221 -11.26 -15.89 17.35
CA VAL A 221 -9.94 -16.35 16.89
C VAL A 221 -10.06 -16.78 15.42
N SER A 222 -9.43 -16.02 14.52
CA SER A 222 -9.20 -16.42 13.12
C SER A 222 -7.79 -16.97 12.96
N TYR A 223 -7.55 -17.80 11.93
CA TYR A 223 -6.21 -18.24 11.55
C TYR A 223 -5.86 -17.61 10.22
N GLU A 224 -4.80 -16.79 10.20
CA GLU A 224 -4.37 -16.06 9.01
C GLU A 224 -2.92 -16.43 8.69
N PHE A 225 -2.60 -16.57 7.40
CA PHE A 225 -1.23 -16.80 6.97
C PHE A 225 -0.44 -15.49 7.01
N ILE A 226 0.62 -15.46 7.80
CA ILE A 226 1.56 -14.36 7.88
C ILE A 226 2.74 -14.68 6.95
N PRO A 227 2.87 -13.98 5.81
CA PRO A 227 3.93 -14.24 4.84
C PRO A 227 5.30 -13.79 5.37
N GLY A 228 6.30 -14.63 5.16
CA GLY A 228 7.70 -14.31 5.42
C GLY A 228 8.33 -13.45 4.31
N PRO A 229 9.56 -12.96 4.50
CA PRO A 229 10.25 -12.08 3.56
C PRO A 229 10.36 -12.63 2.13
N PHE A 230 10.62 -13.94 1.98
CA PHE A 230 10.70 -14.57 0.66
C PHE A 230 9.36 -14.49 -0.09
N THR A 231 8.26 -14.82 0.58
CA THR A 231 6.92 -14.78 -0.01
C THR A 231 6.51 -13.35 -0.35
N ASN A 232 6.85 -12.39 0.51
CA ASN A 232 6.56 -10.98 0.29
C ASN A 232 7.28 -10.42 -0.95
N ILE A 233 8.59 -10.66 -1.09
CA ILE A 233 9.33 -10.18 -2.26
C ILE A 233 8.88 -10.90 -3.54
N LEU A 234 8.58 -12.20 -3.46
CA LEU A 234 8.09 -12.98 -4.60
C LEU A 234 6.71 -12.48 -5.08
N LYS A 235 5.75 -12.26 -4.17
CA LYS A 235 4.42 -11.67 -4.48
C LYS A 235 4.57 -10.30 -5.15
N LYS A 236 5.50 -9.46 -4.68
CA LYS A 236 5.77 -8.16 -5.30
C LYS A 236 6.33 -8.30 -6.71
N ALA A 237 7.31 -9.18 -6.91
CA ALA A 237 7.94 -9.43 -8.21
C ALA A 237 6.96 -10.03 -9.23
N TYR A 238 6.13 -10.99 -8.79
CA TYR A 238 5.17 -11.65 -9.66
C TYR A 238 4.18 -10.65 -10.27
N ASN A 239 3.68 -9.75 -9.43
CA ASN A 239 2.67 -8.77 -9.80
C ASN A 239 3.21 -7.49 -10.44
N ASN A 240 4.54 -7.32 -10.53
CA ASN A 240 5.18 -6.18 -11.19
C ASN A 240 6.16 -6.69 -12.26
N PRO A 241 5.67 -7.24 -13.38
CA PRO A 241 6.48 -8.00 -14.34
C PRO A 241 7.64 -7.19 -14.96
N SER A 242 7.51 -5.86 -15.08
CA SER A 242 8.51 -4.97 -15.66
C SER A 242 9.61 -4.49 -14.69
N ARG A 243 9.61 -4.98 -13.44
CA ARG A 243 10.57 -4.56 -12.41
C ARG A 243 11.44 -5.71 -11.94
N LYS A 244 12.71 -5.42 -11.67
CA LYS A 244 13.68 -6.39 -11.16
C LYS A 244 13.76 -6.32 -9.64
N TYR A 245 13.77 -7.49 -9.00
CA TYR A 245 13.82 -7.63 -7.54
C TYR A 245 15.05 -8.42 -7.13
N VAL A 246 15.64 -8.05 -5.98
CA VAL A 246 16.82 -8.71 -5.41
C VAL A 246 16.56 -9.01 -3.94
N LEU A 247 16.59 -10.29 -3.59
CA LEU A 247 16.61 -10.75 -2.21
C LEU A 247 18.06 -10.98 -1.78
N VAL A 248 18.52 -10.17 -0.82
CA VAL A 248 19.87 -10.31 -0.25
C VAL A 248 19.77 -11.08 1.04
N ILE A 249 20.34 -12.29 1.05
CA ILE A 249 20.47 -13.12 2.24
C ILE A 249 21.90 -12.99 2.76
N ASP A 250 22.07 -12.25 3.84
CA ASP A 250 23.35 -12.19 4.54
C ASP A 250 23.53 -13.43 5.42
N GLU A 251 24.78 -13.84 5.60
CA GLU A 251 25.15 -14.94 6.51
C GLU A 251 24.38 -16.26 6.22
N ILE A 252 24.14 -16.57 4.93
CA ILE A 252 23.39 -17.77 4.50
C ILE A 252 23.91 -19.07 5.10
N ASN A 253 25.22 -19.14 5.38
CA ASN A 253 25.90 -20.29 5.97
C ASN A 253 25.70 -20.43 7.49
N ARG A 254 25.04 -19.48 8.17
CA ARG A 254 24.73 -19.57 9.60
C ARG A 254 23.43 -20.31 9.90
N GLY A 255 22.54 -20.42 8.92
CA GLY A 255 21.31 -21.18 9.03
C GLY A 255 21.40 -22.53 8.30
N ASN A 256 20.49 -23.44 8.63
CA ASN A 256 20.30 -24.66 7.84
C ASN A 256 19.54 -24.30 6.55
N ALA A 257 20.25 -23.85 5.52
CA ALA A 257 19.64 -23.37 4.28
C ALA A 257 18.64 -24.37 3.67
N PRO A 258 18.93 -25.68 3.51
CA PRO A 258 17.93 -26.64 3.03
C PRO A 258 16.63 -26.65 3.85
N ALA A 259 16.72 -26.57 5.18
CA ALA A 259 15.53 -26.55 6.04
C ALA A 259 14.78 -25.21 5.97
N ILE A 260 15.50 -24.09 5.86
CA ILE A 260 14.91 -22.75 5.76
C ILE A 260 14.18 -22.57 4.42
N PHE A 261 14.77 -23.03 3.32
CA PHE A 261 14.16 -22.94 2.00
C PHE A 261 13.09 -24.02 1.79
N GLY A 262 13.21 -25.19 2.42
CA GLY A 262 12.28 -26.30 2.22
C GLY A 262 12.18 -26.69 0.74
N GLU A 263 10.97 -26.91 0.25
CA GLU A 263 10.71 -27.30 -1.15
C GLU A 263 11.04 -26.19 -2.16
N VAL A 264 11.01 -24.92 -1.72
CA VAL A 264 11.41 -23.78 -2.55
C VAL A 264 12.87 -23.92 -2.99
N PHE A 265 13.70 -24.64 -2.22
CA PHE A 265 15.10 -24.84 -2.56
C PHE A 265 15.29 -25.47 -3.94
N GLN A 266 14.43 -26.43 -4.30
CA GLN A 266 14.47 -27.07 -5.62
C GLN A 266 14.04 -26.10 -6.74
N LEU A 267 13.13 -25.18 -6.44
CA LEU A 267 12.66 -24.19 -7.41
C LEU A 267 13.74 -23.18 -7.82
N LEU A 268 14.83 -23.07 -7.04
CA LEU A 268 15.94 -22.17 -7.33
C LEU A 268 16.80 -22.65 -8.51
N ASP A 269 16.73 -23.91 -8.89
CA ASP A 269 17.42 -24.40 -10.08
C ASP A 269 16.67 -23.93 -11.33
N ARG A 270 17.25 -22.95 -12.03
CA ARG A 270 16.60 -22.24 -13.14
C ARG A 270 17.21 -22.54 -14.50
N ASP A 271 16.40 -22.42 -15.53
CA ASP A 271 16.85 -22.33 -16.92
C ASP A 271 17.36 -20.92 -17.27
N LYS A 272 17.83 -20.74 -18.50
CA LYS A 272 18.32 -19.45 -19.02
C LYS A 272 17.26 -18.33 -19.06
N ASP A 273 15.98 -18.70 -19.08
CA ASP A 273 14.84 -17.79 -19.13
C ASP A 273 14.29 -17.47 -17.73
N GLY A 274 14.88 -18.08 -16.68
CA GLY A 274 14.56 -17.83 -15.27
C GLY A 274 13.48 -18.75 -14.68
N ASN A 275 12.99 -19.73 -15.46
CA ASN A 275 11.99 -20.69 -15.00
C ASN A 275 12.65 -21.82 -14.21
N SER A 276 11.94 -22.41 -13.24
CA SER A 276 12.46 -23.58 -12.55
C SER A 276 12.53 -24.80 -13.46
N ASN A 277 13.60 -25.58 -13.34
CA ASN A 277 13.74 -26.88 -13.98
C ASN A 277 12.87 -27.97 -13.33
N TYR A 278 12.32 -27.72 -12.13
CA TYR A 278 11.56 -28.67 -11.35
C TYR A 278 10.16 -28.13 -11.06
N ALA A 279 9.17 -29.02 -11.08
CA ALA A 279 7.84 -28.74 -10.55
C ALA A 279 7.74 -29.29 -9.12
N ILE A 280 7.02 -28.59 -8.24
CA ILE A 280 6.62 -29.16 -6.95
C ILE A 280 5.34 -29.96 -7.19
N ASN A 281 5.42 -31.27 -7.00
CA ASN A 281 4.26 -32.17 -7.01
C ASN A 281 4.00 -32.62 -5.57
N ASN A 282 3.09 -31.92 -4.89
CA ASN A 282 2.60 -32.28 -3.57
C ASN A 282 1.14 -32.71 -3.62
#